data_AF-A0A821M678-F1
#
_entry.id   AF-A0A821M678-F1
#
_cell.length_a   1.000
_cell.length_b   1.000
_cell.length_c   1.000
_cell.angle_alpha   90.00
_cell.angle_beta   90.00
_cell.angle_gamma   90.00
#
_symmetry.space_group_name_H-M   'P 1'
#
loop_
_entity.id
_entity.type
_entity.pdbx_description
1 polymer ?
#
loop_
_entity_poly.entity_id
_entity_poly.type
_entity_poly.pdbx_seq_one_letter_code
_entity_poly.pdbx_strand_id
1 'polypeptide(L)'
;MHLRKTRPPVLNHLTHVSLKLNYIRFDQFEQLGIDLFAKIQALRVSINYNSDVAYMDGNRWEKLILSHMPNLRIFDIRHESWPSNTTANNNSNNIELTLDSRINQFTSPFWIERQWFFALQHNQSRYGNPTIFYSTDPYRYQ
;
A
#
# COMPACT_ATOMS: atom_id res chain seq x y z
N MET A 1 29.73 -5.45 25.56
CA MET A 1 29.47 -4.20 24.81
C MET A 1 27.96 -4.09 24.58
N HIS A 2 27.23 -3.31 25.39
CA HIS A 2 25.78 -3.15 25.24
C HIS A 2 25.49 -1.97 24.31
N LEU A 3 24.98 -2.27 23.11
CA LEU A 3 24.43 -1.25 22.21
C LEU A 3 23.22 -0.62 22.90
N ARG A 4 23.34 0.66 23.26
CA ARG A 4 22.21 1.46 23.75
C ARG A 4 21.15 1.49 22.64
N LYS A 5 20.01 0.81 22.84
CA LYS A 5 18.81 1.02 22.04
C LYS A 5 18.34 2.45 22.30
N THR A 6 18.77 3.38 21.46
CA THR A 6 18.21 4.73 21.39
C THR A 6 16.74 4.58 20.99
N ARG A 7 15.83 5.06 21.84
CA ARG A 7 14.40 5.13 21.48
C ARG A 7 14.29 6.02 20.23
N PRO A 8 13.51 5.62 19.22
CA PRO A 8 13.30 6.46 18.05
C PRO A 8 12.73 7.81 18.48
N PRO A 9 13.14 8.90 17.80
CA PRO A 9 12.63 10.24 18.10
C PRO A 9 11.11 10.24 17.92
N VAL A 10 10.39 10.71 18.93
CA VAL A 10 8.92 10.80 18.87
C VAL A 10 8.55 11.98 17.96
N LEU A 11 8.03 11.68 16.77
CA LEU A 11 7.63 12.67 15.78
C LEU A 11 6.24 13.25 16.11
N ASN A 12 6.13 13.95 17.23
CA ASN A 12 4.86 14.40 17.81
C ASN A 12 4.02 15.34 16.93
N HIS A 13 4.63 15.95 15.92
CA HIS A 13 4.00 16.90 15.01
C HIS A 13 3.92 16.38 13.57
N LEU A 14 4.37 15.15 13.31
CA LEU A 14 4.27 14.55 12.00
C LEU A 14 2.80 14.17 11.73
N THR A 15 2.15 15.01 10.93
CA THR A 15 0.75 14.85 10.54
C THR A 15 0.60 14.46 9.08
N HIS A 16 1.61 14.68 8.25
CA HIS A 16 1.58 14.41 6.81
C HIS A 16 2.85 13.69 6.42
N VAL A 17 2.69 12.54 5.76
CA VAL A 17 3.79 11.70 5.29
C VAL A 17 3.59 11.40 3.82
N SER A 18 4.65 11.61 3.05
CA SER A 18 4.73 11.19 1.65
C SER A 18 6.02 10.42 1.44
N LEU A 19 5.92 9.18 0.97
CA LEU A 19 7.03 8.26 0.82
C LEU A 19 7.10 7.72 -0.60
N LYS A 20 8.32 7.64 -1.13
CA LYS A 20 8.62 6.85 -2.32
C LYS A 20 9.43 5.63 -1.89
N LEU A 21 8.82 4.46 -1.97
CA LEU A 21 9.38 3.19 -1.54
C LEU A 21 9.93 2.42 -2.74
N ASN A 22 11.24 2.22 -2.76
CA ASN A 22 11.93 1.37 -3.71
C ASN A 22 12.52 0.18 -2.95
N TYR A 23 12.17 -1.05 -3.31
CA TYR A 23 12.72 -2.28 -2.69
C TYR A 23 12.52 -2.40 -1.16
N ILE A 24 11.53 -1.71 -0.58
CA ILE A 24 11.18 -1.83 0.84
C ILE A 24 10.04 -2.83 1.01
N ARG A 25 10.27 -3.93 1.73
CA ARG A 25 9.20 -4.92 1.99
C ARG A 25 8.11 -4.33 2.87
N PHE A 26 6.89 -4.83 2.73
CA PHE A 26 5.76 -4.35 3.51
C PHE A 26 6.03 -4.45 5.01
N ASP A 27 6.61 -5.55 5.50
CA ASP A 27 6.93 -5.73 6.93
C ASP A 27 7.80 -4.60 7.49
N GLN A 28 8.72 -4.07 6.67
CA GLN A 28 9.61 -2.98 7.07
C GLN A 28 8.85 -1.65 7.09
N PHE A 29 7.96 -1.43 6.11
CA PHE A 29 7.07 -0.29 6.10
C PHE A 29 6.08 -0.33 7.26
N GLU A 30 5.51 -1.50 7.57
CA GLU A 30 4.61 -1.74 8.68
C GLU A 30 5.27 -1.37 10.01
N GLN A 31 6.51 -1.83 10.23
CA GLN A 31 7.29 -1.45 11.41
C GLN A 31 7.49 0.07 11.50
N LEU A 32 7.77 0.73 10.37
CA LEU A 32 7.89 2.19 10.33
C LEU A 32 6.57 2.88 10.69
N GLY A 33 5.44 2.33 10.23
CA GLY A 33 4.11 2.79 10.59
C GLY A 33 3.79 2.65 12.07
N ILE A 34 4.13 1.50 12.66
CA ILE A 34 3.99 1.24 14.11
C ILE A 34 4.78 2.27 14.92
N ASP A 35 6.02 2.56 14.49
CA ASP A 35 6.93 3.40 15.26
C ASP A 35 6.65 4.90 15.11
N LEU A 36 6.18 5.35 13.94
CA LEU A 36 6.17 6.78 13.59
C LEU A 36 4.79 7.36 13.25
N PHE A 37 3.79 6.55 12.91
CA PHE A 37 2.57 7.04 12.24
C PHE A 37 1.35 7.23 13.15
N ALA A 38 1.51 7.13 14.47
CA ALA A 38 0.39 7.27 15.43
C ALA A 38 -0.41 8.59 15.30
N LYS A 39 0.21 9.66 14.80
CA LYS A 39 -0.38 11.00 14.71
C LYS A 39 -0.64 11.48 13.27
N ILE A 40 -0.35 10.66 12.27
CA ILE A 40 -0.51 11.09 10.89
C ILE A 40 -1.99 11.19 10.53
N GLN A 41 -2.30 12.18 9.72
CA GLN A 41 -3.61 12.45 9.14
C GLN A 41 -3.60 12.21 7.64
N ALA A 42 -2.44 12.33 6.99
CA ALA A 42 -2.26 12.03 5.58
C ALA A 42 -1.05 11.11 5.36
N LEU A 43 -1.28 10.02 4.62
CA LEU A 43 -0.27 9.10 4.16
C LEU A 43 -0.35 8.99 2.64
N ARG A 44 0.75 9.32 1.96
CA ARG A 44 0.90 9.12 0.52
C ARG A 44 2.07 8.19 0.25
N VAL A 45 1.86 7.12 -0.50
CA VAL A 45 2.88 6.10 -0.75
C VAL A 45 2.98 5.81 -2.23
N SER A 46 4.14 6.05 -2.82
CA SER A 46 4.49 5.58 -4.17
C SER A 46 5.43 4.40 -4.03
N ILE A 47 5.05 3.24 -4.55
CA ILE A 47 5.80 2.00 -4.49
C ILE A 47 6.27 1.70 -5.90
N ASN A 48 7.59 1.69 -6.09
CA ASN A 48 8.18 1.45 -7.40
C ASN A 48 9.18 0.30 -7.30
N TYR A 49 9.29 -0.49 -8.37
CA TYR A 49 10.27 -1.59 -8.46
C TYR A 49 10.17 -2.57 -7.28
N ASN A 50 8.95 -2.89 -6.84
CA ASN A 50 8.73 -3.74 -5.68
C ASN A 50 7.76 -4.87 -6.03
N SER A 51 8.24 -6.11 -5.89
CA SER A 51 7.47 -7.33 -6.15
C SER A 51 6.75 -7.87 -4.92
N ASP A 52 6.84 -7.18 -3.77
CA ASP A 52 6.17 -7.61 -2.55
C ASP A 52 4.65 -7.47 -2.69
N VAL A 53 3.99 -8.63 -2.83
CA VAL A 53 2.54 -8.74 -3.03
C VAL A 53 1.73 -8.29 -1.81
N ALA A 54 2.36 -8.15 -0.64
CA ALA A 54 1.69 -7.70 0.58
C ALA A 54 1.22 -6.24 0.49
N TYR A 55 1.80 -5.42 -0.39
CA TYR A 55 1.27 -4.06 -0.64
C TYR A 55 -0.12 -4.06 -1.30
N MET A 56 -0.55 -5.19 -1.85
CA MET A 56 -1.88 -5.39 -2.44
C MET A 56 -2.81 -6.21 -1.53
N ASP A 57 -2.44 -6.41 -0.27
CA ASP A 57 -3.30 -7.04 0.73
C ASP A 57 -4.11 -5.94 1.43
N GLY A 58 -5.37 -5.79 0.99
CA GLY A 58 -6.27 -4.78 1.56
C GLY A 58 -6.54 -5.04 3.04
N ASN A 59 -6.64 -6.30 3.46
CA ASN A 59 -6.87 -6.65 4.87
C ASN A 59 -5.67 -6.25 5.74
N ARG A 60 -4.44 -6.43 5.22
CA ARG A 60 -3.22 -6.06 5.92
C ARG A 60 -3.09 -4.55 6.09
N TRP A 61 -3.39 -3.79 5.04
CA TRP A 61 -3.47 -2.33 5.13
C TRP A 61 -4.54 -1.87 6.13
N GLU A 62 -5.75 -2.44 6.05
CA GLU A 62 -6.86 -2.12 6.95
C GLU A 62 -6.44 -2.36 8.42
N LYS A 63 -5.85 -3.52 8.72
CA LYS A 63 -5.37 -3.85 10.07
C LYS A 63 -4.31 -2.87 10.56
N LEU A 64 -3.34 -2.52 9.71
CA LEU A 64 -2.28 -1.57 10.04
C LEU A 64 -2.87 -0.17 10.34
N ILE A 65 -3.79 0.31 9.51
CA ILE A 65 -4.40 1.63 9.67
C ILE A 65 -5.25 1.68 10.94
N LEU A 66 -6.12 0.68 11.16
CA LEU A 66 -6.97 0.61 12.35
C LEU A 66 -6.16 0.55 13.65
N SER A 67 -5.04 -0.17 13.64
CA SER A 67 -4.24 -0.43 14.84
C SER A 67 -3.27 0.71 15.16
N HIS A 68 -2.69 1.36 14.14
CA HIS A 68 -1.53 2.24 14.32
C HIS A 68 -1.67 3.63 13.70
N MET A 69 -2.75 3.91 12.96
CA MET A 69 -2.98 5.21 12.31
C MET A 69 -4.41 5.70 12.55
N PRO A 70 -4.87 5.80 13.81
CA PRO A 70 -6.28 6.09 14.13
C PRO A 70 -6.74 7.48 13.64
N ASN A 71 -5.80 8.39 13.38
CA ASN A 71 -6.07 9.75 12.93
C ASN A 71 -6.02 9.91 11.39
N LEU A 72 -5.78 8.82 10.65
CA LEU A 72 -5.60 8.87 9.20
C LEU A 72 -6.92 9.23 8.49
N ARG A 73 -6.87 10.29 7.67
CA ARG A 73 -8.01 10.81 6.90
C ARG A 73 -7.75 10.73 5.40
N ILE A 74 -6.49 10.88 5.00
CA ILE A 74 -6.08 10.82 3.60
C ILE A 74 -5.14 9.63 3.45
N PHE A 75 -5.54 8.68 2.63
CA PHE A 75 -4.71 7.55 2.23
C PHE A 75 -4.59 7.57 0.70
N ASP A 76 -3.37 7.77 0.21
CA ASP A 76 -3.04 7.76 -1.21
C ASP A 76 -1.94 6.72 -1.43
N ILE A 77 -2.16 5.78 -2.36
CA ILE A 77 -1.23 4.73 -2.72
C ILE A 77 -1.11 4.67 -4.23
N ARG A 78 0.10 4.44 -4.72
CA ARG A 78 0.39 4.12 -6.11
C ARG A 78 1.44 3.02 -6.14
N HIS A 79 1.14 1.89 -6.75
CA HIS A 79 2.06 0.77 -6.92
C HIS A 79 2.33 0.56 -8.40
N GLU A 80 3.55 0.87 -8.81
CA GLU A 80 4.04 0.68 -10.18
C GLU A 80 4.74 -0.68 -10.32
N SER A 81 4.53 -1.32 -11.46
CA SER A 81 5.18 -2.58 -11.83
C SER A 81 4.69 -3.80 -11.05
N TRP A 82 3.37 -3.92 -10.87
CA TRP A 82 2.77 -5.17 -10.43
C TRP A 82 3.07 -6.30 -11.44
N PRO A 83 3.46 -7.52 -11.00
CA PRO A 83 3.56 -8.66 -11.88
C PRO A 83 2.16 -8.99 -12.43
N SER A 84 1.92 -8.65 -13.70
CA SER A 84 0.77 -9.19 -14.42
C SER A 84 0.98 -10.69 -14.55
N ASN A 85 0.24 -11.50 -13.79
CA ASN A 85 0.21 -12.96 -13.92
C ASN A 85 -0.48 -13.41 -15.23
N THR A 86 -0.16 -12.75 -16.35
CA THR A 86 -0.57 -13.18 -17.70
C THR A 86 0.33 -14.28 -18.25
N THR A 87 1.31 -14.78 -17.49
CA THR A 87 1.90 -16.09 -17.78
C THR A 87 1.27 -17.13 -16.87
N ALA A 88 0.03 -17.48 -17.21
CA ALA A 88 -0.54 -18.78 -16.90
C ALA A 88 0.39 -19.86 -17.47
N ASN A 89 1.43 -20.21 -16.71
CA ASN A 89 2.10 -21.47 -16.89
C ASN A 89 1.27 -22.46 -16.07
N ASN A 90 0.42 -23.20 -16.78
CA ASN A 90 -0.62 -24.12 -16.31
C ASN A 90 -0.12 -25.28 -15.44
N ASN A 91 0.65 -25.05 -14.36
CA ASN A 91 1.25 -26.14 -13.58
C ASN A 91 1.58 -25.80 -12.11
N SER A 92 0.78 -24.98 -11.41
CA SER A 92 0.89 -24.97 -9.95
C SER A 92 -0.47 -24.87 -9.27
N ASN A 93 -0.79 -25.88 -8.46
CA ASN A 93 -2.01 -26.02 -7.65
C ASN A 93 -2.08 -25.04 -6.47
N ASN A 94 -1.44 -23.88 -6.57
CA ASN A 94 -1.57 -22.82 -5.58
C ASN A 94 -2.58 -21.82 -6.10
N ILE A 95 -3.62 -21.59 -5.31
CA ILE A 95 -4.71 -20.65 -5.55
C ILE A 95 -4.11 -19.28 -5.83
N GLU A 96 -3.86 -19.01 -7.10
CA GLU A 96 -3.42 -17.72 -7.58
C GLU A 96 -4.64 -16.81 -7.47
N LEU A 97 -4.70 -16.08 -6.36
CA LEU A 97 -5.66 -15.00 -6.18
C LEU A 97 -5.58 -14.11 -7.41
N THR A 98 -6.64 -14.14 -8.23
CA THR A 98 -6.74 -13.30 -9.42
C THR A 98 -6.59 -11.84 -9.01
N LEU A 99 -6.11 -11.00 -9.93
CA LEU A 99 -5.97 -9.56 -9.70
C LEU A 99 -7.27 -8.95 -9.13
N ASP A 100 -8.42 -9.40 -9.64
CA ASP A 100 -9.75 -9.03 -9.15
C ASP A 100 -9.95 -9.38 -7.67
N SER A 101 -9.55 -10.59 -7.25
CA SER A 101 -9.70 -11.01 -5.85
C SER A 101 -8.86 -10.20 -4.88
N ARG A 102 -7.70 -9.66 -5.31
CA ARG A 102 -6.89 -8.75 -4.48
C ARG A 102 -7.51 -7.36 -4.39
N ILE A 103 -8.04 -6.85 -5.49
CA ILE A 103 -8.71 -5.54 -5.51
C ILE A 103 -10.00 -5.55 -4.71
N ASN A 104 -10.73 -6.66 -4.72
CA ASN A 104 -11.94 -6.83 -3.91
C ASN A 104 -11.66 -6.74 -2.40
N GLN A 105 -10.41 -6.83 -1.95
CA GLN A 105 -10.07 -6.57 -0.54
C GLN A 105 -10.13 -5.07 -0.20
N PHE A 106 -10.06 -4.19 -1.19
CA PHE A 106 -10.17 -2.74 -1.06
C PHE A 106 -11.62 -2.23 -1.22
N THR A 107 -12.61 -3.13 -1.11
CA THR A 107 -14.04 -2.79 -1.20
C THR A 107 -14.81 -3.15 0.07
N SER A 108 -14.12 -3.46 1.18
CA SER A 108 -14.76 -3.65 2.50
C SER A 108 -15.43 -2.33 2.97
N PRO A 109 -16.40 -2.40 3.91
CA PRO A 109 -17.01 -1.20 4.48
C PRO A 109 -16.00 -0.19 5.03
N PHE A 110 -14.86 -0.65 5.57
CA PHE A 110 -13.78 0.20 6.05
C PHE A 110 -13.29 1.20 4.99
N TRP A 111 -13.10 0.74 3.75
CA TRP A 111 -12.64 1.56 2.61
C TRP A 111 -13.74 2.48 2.10
N ILE A 112 -14.95 1.93 1.94
CA ILE A 112 -16.12 2.65 1.40
C ILE A 112 -16.54 3.81 2.31
N GLU A 113 -16.64 3.58 3.63
CA GLU A 113 -17.02 4.61 4.60
C GLU A 113 -16.02 5.76 4.67
N ARG A 114 -14.74 5.48 4.38
CA ARG A 114 -13.67 6.49 4.31
C ARG A 114 -13.57 7.16 2.95
N GLN A 115 -14.37 6.74 1.98
CA GLN A 115 -14.33 7.22 0.60
C GLN A 115 -12.94 7.05 -0.03
N TRP A 116 -12.22 6.00 0.37
CA TRP A 116 -10.93 5.63 -0.20
C TRP A 116 -11.17 4.59 -1.30
N PHE A 117 -11.08 5.05 -2.53
CA PHE A 117 -11.36 4.24 -3.72
C PHE A 117 -10.06 3.96 -4.49
N PHE A 118 -10.04 2.86 -5.23
CA PHE A 118 -8.84 2.40 -5.92
C PHE A 118 -9.19 1.91 -7.32
N ALA A 119 -8.22 2.05 -8.22
CA ALA A 119 -8.34 1.61 -9.61
C ALA A 119 -7.05 0.94 -10.08
N LEU A 120 -7.20 0.25 -11.21
CA LEU A 120 -6.10 -0.26 -11.99
C LEU A 120 -5.96 0.49 -13.30
N GLN A 121 -4.71 0.67 -13.71
CA GLN A 121 -4.36 1.08 -15.05
C GLN A 121 -3.42 0.06 -15.65
N HIS A 122 -3.81 -0.52 -16.79
CA HIS A 122 -2.92 -1.33 -17.60
C HIS A 122 -2.16 -0.41 -18.55
N ASN A 123 -0.83 -0.35 -18.43
CA ASN A 123 -0.02 0.44 -19.35
C ASN A 123 0.62 -0.51 -20.37
N GLN A 124 0.31 -0.35 -21.65
CA GLN A 124 0.99 -1.09 -22.71
C GLN A 124 2.36 -0.43 -22.94
N SER A 125 3.44 -1.12 -22.54
CA SER A 125 4.80 -0.67 -22.76
C SER A 125 5.54 -1.64 -23.69
N ARG A 126 6.55 -1.12 -24.40
CA ARG A 126 7.45 -1.95 -25.22
C ARG A 126 8.21 -3.00 -24.41
N TYR A 127 8.29 -2.84 -23.09
CA TYR A 127 9.00 -3.74 -22.16
C TYR A 127 8.07 -4.59 -21.29
N GLY A 128 6.77 -4.63 -21.60
CA GLY A 128 5.77 -5.43 -20.88
C GLY A 128 4.46 -4.68 -20.63
N ASN A 129 3.53 -5.32 -19.92
CA ASN A 129 2.25 -4.73 -19.53
C ASN A 129 2.21 -4.49 -18.01
N PRO A 130 2.96 -3.50 -17.47
CA PRO A 130 2.87 -3.20 -16.04
C PRO A 130 1.45 -2.74 -15.71
N THR A 131 0.84 -3.43 -14.75
CA THR A 131 -0.37 -2.97 -14.09
C THR A 131 0.03 -1.98 -13.00
N ILE A 132 -0.66 -0.85 -12.95
CA ILE A 132 -0.52 0.16 -11.92
C ILE A 132 -1.78 0.10 -11.06
N PHE A 133 -1.61 -0.13 -9.76
CA PHE A 133 -2.68 0.05 -8.78
C PHE A 133 -2.55 1.41 -8.13
N TYR A 134 -3.65 2.14 -8.00
CA TYR A 134 -3.61 3.47 -7.42
C TYR A 134 -4.93 3.87 -6.77
N SER A 135 -4.87 4.71 -5.74
CA SER A 135 -6.04 5.37 -5.19
C SER A 135 -6.59 6.41 -6.18
N THR A 136 -7.90 6.36 -6.39
CA THR A 136 -8.63 7.38 -7.11
C THR A 136 -9.06 8.43 -6.10
N ASP A 137 -8.55 9.65 -6.27
CA ASP A 137 -9.04 10.79 -5.52
C ASP A 137 -10.41 11.18 -6.10
N PRO A 138 -11.52 11.07 -5.34
CA PRO A 138 -12.84 11.48 -5.83
C PRO A 138 -12.92 12.99 -6.09
N TYR A 139 -11.96 13.79 -5.63
CA TYR A 139 -11.92 15.25 -5.72
C TYR A 139 -10.79 15.82 -6.58
N ARG A 140 -9.99 14.98 -7.27
CA ARG A 140 -8.85 15.45 -8.10
C ARG A 140 -9.22 16.40 -9.24
N TYR A 141 -10.52 16.54 -9.54
CA TYR A 141 -11.07 17.35 -10.63
C TYR A 141 -12.20 18.30 -10.20
N GLN A 142 -12.34 18.60 -8.90
CA GLN A 142 -13.22 19.67 -8.45
C GLN A 142 -12.50 21.02 -8.38
#